data_AF-A0A2N2PXZ9-F1
#
_entry.id   AF-A0A2N2PXZ9-F1
#
_cell.length_a   1.000
_cell.length_b   1.000
_cell.length_c   1.000
_cell.angle_alpha   90.00
_cell.angle_beta   90.00
_cell.angle_gamma   90.00
#
_symmetry.space_group_name_H-M   'P 1'
#
loop_
_entity.id
_entity.type
_entity.pdbx_description
1 polymer ?
#
loop_
_entity_poly.entity_id
_entity_poly.type
_entity_poly.pdbx_seq_one_letter_code
_entity_poly.pdbx_strand_id
1 'polypeptide(L)' 'LACINKADIYPAGAAQIEAYCEANGVVVAGRIPFDPTVTEAMVHGEPVTAYRPHAQAGRALNAIWQRVAARLAGGLG' A
#
# COMPACT_ATOMS: atom_id res chain seq x y z
N LEU A 1 -10.85 4.81 0.97
CA LEU A 1 -9.72 3.97 1.44
C LEU A 1 -8.43 4.73 1.21
N ALA A 2 -7.46 4.61 2.11
CA ALA A 2 -6.11 5.17 1.93
C ALA A 2 -5.05 4.07 2.05
N CYS A 3 -3.86 4.28 1.50
CA CYS A 3 -2.69 3.46 1.81
C CYS A 3 -1.54 4.38 2.22
N ILE A 4 -0.66 3.89 3.09
CA ILE A 4 0.50 4.65 3.56
C ILE A 4 1.73 4.08 2.90
N ASN A 5 2.34 4.86 2.02
CA ASN A 5 3.55 4.46 1.30
C ASN A 5 4.80 4.70 2.15
N LYS A 6 5.82 3.84 1.99
CA LYS A 6 7.09 3.88 2.73
C LYS A 6 6.92 4.07 4.25
N ALA A 7 5.96 3.36 4.82
CA ALA A 7 5.43 3.62 6.17
C ALA A 7 6.43 3.40 7.31
N ASP A 8 7.51 2.68 7.04
CA ASP A 8 8.61 2.37 7.95
C ASP A 8 9.72 3.43 7.95
N ILE A 9 9.81 4.31 6.93
CA ILE A 9 10.82 5.38 6.89
C ILE A 9 10.62 6.38 8.02
N TYR A 10 9.36 6.73 8.31
CA TYR A 10 9.04 7.69 9.36
C TYR A 10 7.81 7.22 10.16
N PRO A 11 8.00 6.32 11.16
CA PRO A 11 6.90 5.70 11.90
C PRO A 11 5.97 6.70 12.59
N ALA A 12 6.51 7.81 13.11
CA ALA A 12 5.70 8.86 13.72
C ALA A 12 4.80 9.57 12.69
N GLY A 13 5.31 9.82 11.48
CA GLY A 13 4.50 10.36 10.38
C GLY A 13 3.45 9.38 9.88
N ALA A 14 3.78 8.09 9.81
CA ALA A 14 2.78 7.06 9.49
C ALA A 14 1.64 7.06 10.53
N ALA A 15 1.95 7.14 11.82
CA ALA A 15 0.94 7.24 12.88
C ALA A 15 0.09 8.53 12.76
N GLN A 16 0.70 9.66 12.39
CA GLN A 16 -0.04 10.91 12.13
C GLN A 16 -1.01 10.77 10.95
N ILE A 17 -0.62 10.10 9.87
CA ILE A 17 -1.49 9.85 8.71
C ILE A 17 -2.65 8.93 9.12
N GLU A 18 -2.41 7.92 9.95
CA GLU A 18 -3.46 7.03 10.46
C GLU A 18 -4.47 7.77 11.33
N ALA A 19 -3.99 8.57 12.29
CA ALA A 19 -4.85 9.40 13.13
C ALA A 19 -5.69 10.38 12.30
N TYR A 20 -5.08 11.00 11.27
CA TYR A 20 -5.82 11.84 10.33
C TYR A 20 -6.89 11.05 9.57
N CYS A 21 -6.55 9.88 9.06
CA CYS A 21 -7.48 9.02 8.33
C CYS A 21 -8.67 8.62 9.22
N GLU A 22 -8.40 8.19 10.46
CA GLU A 22 -9.42 7.86 11.46
C GLU A 22 -10.34 9.05 11.74
N ALA A 23 -9.77 10.22 12.04
CA ALA A 23 -10.53 11.44 12.33
C ALA A 23 -11.44 11.90 11.17
N ASN A 24 -11.11 11.52 9.94
CA ASN A 24 -11.86 11.87 8.73
C ASN A 24 -12.71 10.71 8.18
N GLY A 25 -12.88 9.61 8.91
CA GLY A 25 -13.66 8.45 8.46
C GLY A 25 -13.05 7.73 7.24
N VAL A 26 -11.76 7.91 6.98
CA VAL A 26 -11.03 7.26 5.90
C VAL A 26 -10.39 5.97 6.43
N VAL A 27 -10.89 4.83 5.95
CA VAL A 27 -10.28 3.53 6.31
C VAL A 27 -8.92 3.35 5.61
N VAL A 28 -7.89 3.01 6.39
CA VAL A 28 -6.56 2.64 5.86
C VAL A 28 -6.60 1.17 5.38
N ALA A 29 -6.39 0.98 4.08
CA ALA A 29 -6.35 -0.32 3.42
C ALA A 29 -5.05 -1.09 3.72
N GLY A 30 -3.96 -0.41 4.04
CA GLY A 30 -2.71 -1.02 4.45
C GLY A 30 -1.50 -0.08 4.36
N ARG A 31 -0.35 -0.61 4.74
CA ARG A 31 0.95 0.08 4.72
C ARG A 31 1.87 -0.62 3.72
N ILE A 32 2.59 0.17 2.93
CA ILE A 32 3.65 -0.31 2.05
C ILE A 32 4.97 0.09 2.70
N PRO A 33 5.85 -0.86 3.02
CA PRO A 33 7.19 -0.57 3.53
C PRO A 33 8.09 -0.06 2.41
N PHE A 34 9.18 0.61 2.77
CA PHE A 34 10.23 0.95 1.84
C PHE A 34 10.89 -0.33 1.34
N ASP A 35 11.01 -0.46 0.03
CA ASP A 35 11.56 -1.65 -0.61
C ASP A 35 12.35 -1.22 -1.86
N PRO A 36 13.69 -1.37 -1.87
CA PRO A 36 14.53 -1.00 -3.02
C PRO A 36 14.14 -1.71 -4.31
N THR A 37 13.52 -2.90 -4.24
CA THR A 37 13.08 -3.66 -5.41
C THR A 37 12.06 -2.90 -6.25
N VAL A 38 11.37 -1.90 -5.68
CA VAL A 38 10.50 -0.99 -6.44
C VAL A 38 11.33 -0.17 -7.44
N THR A 39 12.47 0.38 -6.99
CA THR A 39 13.37 1.14 -7.86
C THR A 39 14.06 0.25 -8.88
N GLU A 40 14.48 -0.95 -8.49
CA GLU A 40 15.03 -1.94 -9.42
C GLU A 40 14.01 -2.28 -10.53
N ALA A 41 12.76 -2.56 -10.16
CA ALA A 41 11.70 -2.84 -11.13
C ALA A 41 11.48 -1.66 -12.10
N MET A 42 11.53 -0.42 -11.59
CA MET A 42 11.45 0.80 -12.42
C MET A 42 12.58 0.88 -13.47
N VAL A 43 13.82 0.53 -13.09
CA VAL A 43 14.96 0.49 -14.03
C VAL A 43 14.72 -0.53 -15.15
N HIS A 44 14.05 -1.63 -14.83
CA HIS A 44 13.65 -2.66 -15.79
C HIS A 44 12.35 -2.34 -16.55
N GLY A 45 11.68 -1.21 -16.27
CA GLY A 45 10.42 -0.83 -16.91
C GLY A 45 9.23 -1.72 -16.52
N GLU A 46 9.31 -2.42 -15.39
CA GLU A 46 8.30 -3.36 -14.93
C GLU A 46 7.68 -2.91 -13.59
N PRO A 47 6.41 -3.21 -13.33
CA PRO A 47 5.86 -3.04 -11.98
C PRO A 47 6.50 -4.06 -11.02
N VAL A 48 6.74 -3.68 -9.77
CA VAL A 48 7.32 -4.58 -8.74
C VAL A 48 6.50 -5.86 -8.55
N THR A 49 5.19 -5.79 -8.79
CA THR A 49 4.27 -6.93 -8.73
C THR A 49 4.50 -7.97 -9.83
N ALA A 50 5.13 -7.60 -10.95
CA ALA A 50 5.56 -8.53 -12.01
C ALA A 50 7.04 -8.91 -11.87
N TYR A 51 7.91 -7.92 -11.63
CA TYR A 51 9.36 -8.11 -11.54
C TYR A 51 9.80 -9.01 -10.38
N ARG A 52 9.25 -8.74 -9.18
CA ARG A 52 9.52 -9.49 -7.93
C ARG A 52 8.24 -9.55 -7.08
N PRO A 53 7.25 -10.41 -7.43
CA PRO A 53 5.95 -10.47 -6.74
C PRO A 53 6.06 -10.80 -5.24
N HIS A 54 7.13 -11.48 -4.84
CA HIS A 54 7.42 -11.83 -3.45
C HIS A 54 8.32 -10.81 -2.73
N ALA A 55 8.58 -9.64 -3.32
CA ALA A 55 9.17 -8.53 -2.58
C ALA A 55 8.19 -8.02 -1.51
N GLN A 56 8.69 -7.27 -0.52
CA GLN A 56 7.88 -6.79 0.59
C GLN A 56 6.81 -5.81 0.10
N ALA A 57 7.18 -4.88 -0.78
CA ALA A 57 6.23 -3.98 -1.44
C ALA A 57 5.24 -4.74 -2.33
N GLY A 58 5.70 -5.76 -3.08
CA GLY A 58 4.84 -6.59 -3.93
C GLY A 58 3.74 -7.33 -3.14
N ARG A 59 4.10 -7.95 -2.01
CA ARG A 59 3.13 -8.59 -1.11
C ARG A 59 2.16 -7.58 -0.50
N ALA A 60 2.66 -6.43 -0.04
CA ALA A 60 1.83 -5.37 0.55
C ALA A 60 0.81 -4.82 -0.46
N LEU A 61 1.26 -4.53 -1.69
CA LEU A 61 0.41 -4.07 -2.79
C LEU A 61 -0.69 -5.08 -3.12
N ASN A 62 -0.35 -6.36 -3.22
CA ASN A 62 -1.35 -7.41 -3.45
C ASN A 62 -2.39 -7.47 -2.33
N ALA A 63 -1.97 -7.44 -1.06
CA ALA A 63 -2.89 -7.47 0.07
C ALA A 63 -3.80 -6.23 0.13
N ILE A 64 -3.26 -5.04 -0.17
CA ILE A 64 -4.02 -3.79 -0.28
C ILE A 64 -5.03 -3.87 -1.42
N TRP A 65 -4.63 -4.39 -2.58
CA TRP A 65 -5.51 -4.54 -3.73
C TRP A 65 -6.70 -5.45 -3.42
N GLN A 66 -6.49 -6.57 -2.73
CA GLN A 66 -7.61 -7.45 -2.33
C GLN A 66 -8.65 -6.71 -1.48
N ARG A 67 -8.21 -5.84 -0.56
CA ARG A 67 -9.11 -5.02 0.27
C ARG A 67 -9.84 -3.96 -0.54
N VAL A 68 -9.15 -3.30 -1.47
CA VAL A 68 -9.74 -2.30 -2.38
C VAL A 68 -10.77 -2.95 -3.28
N ALA A 69 -10.42 -4.07 -3.93
CA ALA A 69 -11.29 -4.83 -4.81
C ALA A 69 -12.55 -5.32 -4.07
N ALA A 70 -12.40 -5.89 -2.87
CA ALA A 70 -13.53 -6.30 -2.05
C ALA A 70 -14.45 -5.13 -1.70
N ARG A 71 -13.90 -3.95 -1.38
CA ARG A 71 -14.69 -2.75 -1.07
C ARG A 71 -15.46 -2.20 -2.27
N LEU A 72 -14.90 -2.32 -3.48
CA LEU A 72 -15.55 -1.91 -4.72
C LEU A 72 -16.65 -2.91 -5.12
N ALA A 73 -16.38 -4.21 -5.01
CA ALA A 73 -17.36 -5.26 -5.30
C ALA A 73 -18.56 -5.22 -4.32
N GLY A 74 -18.32 -4.92 -3.04
CA GLY A 74 -19.37 -4.76 -2.03
C GLY A 74 -20.10 -3.41 -2.05
N GLY A 75 -19.78 -2.50 -2.99
CA GLY A 75 -20.41 -1.19 -3.13
C GLY A 75 -21.53 -1.13 -4.20
N LEU A 76 -21.88 -2.26 -4.80
CA LEU A 76 -22.97 -2.41 -5.79
C LEU A 76 -24.31 -2.88 -5.15
N GLY A 77 -24.48 -2.68 -3.85
CA GLY A 77 -25.72 -2.96 -3.11
C GLY A 77 -26.51 -1.69 -2.82
#